data_AF-A0A7M3Y0G1-F1
#
_entry.id   AF-A0A7M3Y0G1-F1
#
_cell.length_a   1.000
_cell.length_b   1.000
_cell.length_c   1.000
_cell.angle_alpha   90.00
_cell.angle_beta   90.00
_cell.angle_gamma   90.00
#
_symmetry.space_group_name_H-M   'P 1'
#
loop_
_entity.id
_entity.type
_entity.pdbx_description
1 polymer ?
#
loop_
_entity_poly.entity_id
_entity_poly.type
_entity_poly.pdbx_seq_one_letter_code
_entity_poly.pdbx_strand_id
1 'polypeptide(L)' 'MALRVHDTRRREKVPFTTMRPGRVSMYVCGVTVYDRCHLGHARCYLAFDLIHRWLEASG' A
#
# COMPACT_ATOMS: atom_id res chain seq x y z
N MET A 1 15.76 10.92 4.44
CA MET A 1 15.66 9.62 5.17
C MET A 1 15.02 8.61 4.23
N ALA A 2 15.55 7.39 4.13
CA ALA A 2 14.96 6.34 3.28
C ALA A 2 13.59 5.91 3.82
N LEU A 3 12.63 5.67 2.92
CA LEU A 3 11.31 5.14 3.27
C LEU A 3 11.46 3.79 3.97
N ARG A 4 10.67 3.55 5.02
CA ARG A 4 10.58 2.26 5.71
C ARG A 4 9.13 1.81 5.77
N VAL A 5 8.89 0.52 5.52
CA VAL A 5 7.56 -0.10 5.52
C VAL A 5 7.51 -1.22 6.55
N HIS A 6 6.35 -1.44 7.17
CA HIS A 6 6.15 -2.58 8.06
C HIS A 6 5.91 -3.84 7.22
N ASP A 7 6.82 -4.80 7.29
CA ASP A 7 6.67 -6.11 6.64
C ASP A 7 5.98 -7.05 7.63
N THR A 8 4.70 -7.35 7.39
CA THR A 8 3.91 -8.25 8.26
C THR A 8 4.50 -9.66 8.36
N ARG A 9 5.21 -10.16 7.33
CA ARG A 9 5.86 -11.49 7.36
C ARG A 9 7.04 -11.49 8.32
N ARG A 10 7.79 -10.39 8.40
CA ARG A 10 8.95 -10.24 9.31
C ARG A 10 8.59 -9.61 10.66
N ARG A 11 7.41 -8.99 10.76
CA ARG A 11 6.91 -8.25 11.93
C ARG A 11 7.81 -7.08 12.34
N GLU A 12 8.49 -6.46 11.38
CA GLU A 12 9.41 -5.34 11.64
C GLU A 12 9.28 -4.25 10.57
N LYS A 13 9.86 -3.06 10.84
CA LYS A 13 9.97 -2.00 9.83
C LYS A 13 11.26 -2.22 9.03
N VAL A 14 11.12 -2.51 7.74
CA VAL A 14 12.24 -2.75 6.83
C VAL A 14 12.48 -1.54 5.91
N PRO A 15 13.72 -1.32 5.43
CA PRO A 15 13.97 -0.37 4.35
C PRO A 15 13.16 -0.72 3.11
N PHE A 16 12.52 0.27 2.49
CA PHE A 16 11.80 0.09 1.23
C PHE A 16 12.78 0.19 0.05
N THR A 17 12.83 -0.85 -0.77
CA THR A 17 13.60 -0.89 -2.02
C THR A 17 12.71 -1.40 -3.15
N THR A 18 12.92 -0.90 -4.37
CA THR A 18 12.15 -1.33 -5.54
C THR A 18 12.81 -2.52 -6.22
N MET A 19 12.01 -3.40 -6.82
CA MET A 19 12.52 -4.51 -7.65
C MET A 19 13.13 -4.00 -8.97
N ARG A 20 12.63 -2.88 -9.49
CA ARG A 20 13.17 -2.18 -10.66
C ARG A 20 13.39 -0.72 -10.29
N PRO A 21 14.51 -0.10 -10.66
CA PRO A 21 14.77 1.32 -10.37
C PRO A 21 13.61 2.21 -10.86
N GLY A 22 13.14 3.13 -10.02
CA GLY A 22 12.05 4.06 -10.36
C GLY A 22 10.66 3.45 -10.54
N ARG A 23 10.47 2.15 -10.25
CA ARG A 23 9.16 1.49 -10.41
C ARG A 23 8.74 0.73 -9.16
N VAL A 24 7.60 1.13 -8.61
CA VAL A 24 6.91 0.38 -7.56
C VAL A 24 5.85 -0.52 -8.19
N SER A 25 5.77 -1.78 -7.75
CA SER A 25 4.65 -2.66 -8.03
C SER A 25 3.88 -2.88 -6.74
N MET A 26 2.61 -2.48 -6.70
CA MET A 26 1.73 -2.62 -5.54
C MET A 26 0.46 -3.36 -5.92
N TYR A 27 0.07 -4.34 -5.11
CA TYR A 27 -1.19 -5.06 -5.24
C TYR A 27 -1.98 -4.95 -3.93
N VAL A 28 -3.27 -4.65 -4.05
CA VAL A 28 -4.21 -4.57 -2.92
C VAL A 28 -5.43 -5.39 -3.30
N CYS A 29 -5.86 -6.29 -2.42
CA CYS A 29 -7.03 -7.12 -2.67
C CYS A 29 -8.28 -6.24 -2.85
N GLY A 30 -9.08 -6.56 -3.88
CA GLY A 30 -10.40 -5.97 -4.10
C GLY A 30 -11.46 -6.49 -3.13
N VAL A 31 -12.66 -5.92 -3.22
CA VAL A 31 -13.85 -6.42 -2.52
C VAL A 31 -14.49 -7.56 -3.31
N THR A 32 -15.16 -8.46 -2.60
CA THR A 32 -16.10 -9.40 -3.24
C THR A 32 -17.41 -8.66 -3.52
N VAL A 33 -17.81 -8.56 -4.79
CA VAL A 33 -18.87 -7.65 -5.27
C VAL A 33 -20.31 -8.20 -5.14
N TYR A 34 -20.61 -8.95 -4.09
CA TYR A 34 -21.96 -9.52 -3.90
C TYR A 34 -22.89 -8.63 -3.06
N ASP A 35 -22.37 -7.60 -2.39
CA ASP A 35 -23.14 -6.69 -1.53
C ASP A 35 -22.50 -5.29 -1.48
N ARG A 36 -23.19 -4.34 -0.84
CA ARG A 36 -22.73 -2.97 -0.61
C ARG A 36 -21.47 -2.95 0.23
N CYS A 37 -20.55 -2.04 -0.12
CA CYS A 37 -19.37 -1.79 0.69
C CYS A 37 -19.74 -1.14 2.03
N HIS A 38 -19.06 -1.55 3.11
CA HIS A 38 -19.15 -0.91 4.42
C HIS A 38 -17.91 -0.04 4.71
N LEU A 39 -17.96 0.75 5.79
CA LEU A 39 -16.90 1.69 6.15
C LEU A 39 -15.51 1.03 6.34
N GLY A 40 -15.46 -0.24 6.75
CA GLY A 40 -14.22 -1.01 6.80
C GLY A 40 -13.50 -1.14 5.44
N HIS A 41 -14.24 -1.31 4.34
CA HIS A 41 -13.66 -1.33 2.99
C HIS A 41 -13.10 0.05 2.64
N ALA A 42 -13.87 1.11 2.91
CA ALA A 42 -13.43 2.49 2.64
C ALA A 42 -12.14 2.84 3.40
N ARG A 43 -12.03 2.46 4.68
CA ARG A 43 -10.82 2.65 5.48
C ARG A 43 -9.60 1.97 4.85
N CYS A 44 -9.75 0.72 4.41
CA CYS A 44 -8.69 -0.03 3.76
C CYS A 44 -8.21 0.68 2.49
N TYR A 45 -9.13 0.99 1.57
CA TYR A 45 -8.77 1.60 0.30
C TYR A 45 -8.25 3.02 0.42
N LEU A 46 -8.76 3.82 1.37
CA LEU A 46 -8.21 5.15 1.64
C LEU A 46 -6.78 5.09 2.16
N ALA A 47 -6.45 4.12 3.02
CA ALA A 47 -5.09 3.97 3.51
C ALA A 47 -4.12 3.61 2.37
N PHE A 48 -4.52 2.71 1.47
CA PHE A 48 -3.69 2.33 0.31
C PHE A 48 -3.65 3.39 -0.78
N ASP A 49 -4.72 4.18 -0.97
CA ASP A 49 -4.74 5.34 -1.86
C ASP A 49 -3.76 6.43 -1.38
N LEU A 50 -3.71 6.69 -0.07
CA LEU A 50 -2.71 7.57 0.52
C LEU A 50 -1.28 7.08 0.27
N ILE A 51 -1.03 5.78 0.42
CA ILE A 51 0.28 5.19 0.11
C ILE A 51 0.62 5.36 -1.38
N HIS A 52 -0.33 5.07 -2.27
CA HIS A 52 -0.17 5.23 -3.72
C HIS A 52 0.20 6.67 -4.08
N ARG A 53 -0.60 7.63 -3.66
CA ARG A 53 -0.40 9.06 -3.94
C ARG A 53 0.91 9.58 -3.36
N TRP A 54 1.28 9.13 -2.16
CA TRP A 54 2.55 9.51 -1.56
C TRP A 54 3.73 8.97 -2.36
N LEU A 55 3.69 7.70 -2.79
CA LEU A 55 4.72 7.10 -3.62
C LEU A 55 4.88 7.84 -4.94
N GLU A 56 3.78 8.12 -5.66
CA GLU A 56 3.78 8.91 -6.90
C GLU A 56 4.32 10.33 -6.70
N ALA A 57 3.95 11.00 -5.62
CA ALA A 57 4.41 12.37 -5.35
C ALA A 57 5.88 12.43 -4.88
N SER A 58 6.38 11.35 -4.29
CA SER A 58 7.73 11.27 -3.71
C SER A 58 8.82 10.84 -4.69
N GLY A 59 8.46 10.42 -5.91
CA GLY A 59 9.39 9.94 -6.93
C GLY A 59 8.75 9.67 -8.28
#